data_AF-A0A1F8F060-F1
#
_entry.id   AF-A0A1F8F060-F1
#
_cell.length_a   1.000
_cell.length_b   1.000
_cell.length_c   1.000
_cell.angle_alpha   90.00
_cell.angle_beta   90.00
_cell.angle_gamma   90.00
#
_symmetry.space_group_name_H-M   'P 1'
#
loop_
_entity.id
_entity.type
_entity.pdbx_description
1 polymer ?
#
loop_
_entity_poly.entity_id
_entity_poly.type
_entity_poly.pdbx_seq_one_letter_code
_entity_poly.pdbx_strand_id
1 'polypeptide(L)'
;MLELLDELKVELPALLVDAGSWQSLRIDYHPPLVNRLWREWRDYRVYLHIIYPCSREEALFHPHPWPSAMEIVSGKYEMTVGYGEENNPPPVASIIELPEGAKYEMTNINSWHLVRPLDGPSASIMIAGKPWNRQAPKSDRALEPLHPQIAKDLLDYFRLRLGYKYNALSHDVIEVARHTGHILGYYAALAHVVKCGQCQKRLDDIYRGRYLSLD
;
A
#
# COMPACT_ATOMS: atom_id res chain seq x y z
N MET A 1 -11.90 11.73 -5.67
CA MET A 1 -11.44 10.41 -5.17
C MET A 1 -10.60 10.50 -3.91
N LEU A 2 -9.94 11.62 -3.62
CA LEU A 2 -9.19 11.80 -2.37
C LEU A 2 -10.01 11.55 -1.09
N GLU A 3 -11.29 11.93 -1.05
CA GLU A 3 -12.18 11.65 0.10
C GLU A 3 -12.32 10.14 0.39
N LEU A 4 -12.46 9.33 -0.67
CA LEU A 4 -12.52 7.87 -0.56
C LEU A 4 -11.20 7.28 -0.09
N LEU A 5 -10.07 7.88 -0.47
CA LEU A 5 -8.75 7.48 0.03
C LEU A 5 -8.65 7.76 1.54
N ASP A 6 -9.21 8.89 2.01
CA ASP A 6 -9.26 9.22 3.43
C ASP A 6 -10.17 8.26 4.22
N GLU A 7 -11.35 7.92 3.69
CA GLU A 7 -12.21 6.87 4.26
C GLU A 7 -11.50 5.52 4.33
N LEU A 8 -10.86 5.10 3.23
CA LEU A 8 -10.09 3.86 3.17
C LEU A 8 -9.02 3.83 4.27
N LYS A 9 -8.30 4.93 4.49
CA LYS A 9 -7.24 4.99 5.50
C LYS A 9 -7.73 4.78 6.92
N VAL A 10 -8.98 5.12 7.22
CA VAL A 10 -9.61 4.83 8.51
C VAL A 10 -9.81 3.33 8.69
N GLU A 11 -10.23 2.62 7.64
CA GLU A 11 -10.50 1.17 7.68
C GLU A 11 -9.26 0.30 7.42
N LEU A 12 -8.25 0.85 6.76
CA LEU A 12 -7.07 0.13 6.30
C LEU A 12 -6.35 -0.66 7.41
N PRO A 13 -6.22 -0.16 8.66
CA PRO A 13 -5.70 -0.97 9.74
C PRO A 13 -6.45 -2.30 9.93
N ALA A 14 -7.79 -2.31 9.93
CA ALA A 14 -8.57 -3.53 10.05
C ALA A 14 -8.35 -4.45 8.83
N LEU A 15 -8.31 -3.88 7.62
CA LEU A 15 -8.06 -4.64 6.38
C LEU A 15 -6.68 -5.30 6.35
N LEU A 16 -5.67 -4.70 7.00
CA LEU A 16 -4.31 -5.24 7.09
C LEU A 16 -4.19 -6.42 8.06
N VAL A 17 -5.15 -6.64 8.96
CA VAL A 17 -5.16 -7.85 9.84
C VAL A 17 -5.36 -9.10 9.00
N ASP A 18 -6.32 -9.02 8.09
CA ASP A 18 -6.76 -10.12 7.25
C ASP A 18 -5.80 -10.32 6.07
N ALA A 19 -4.64 -10.91 6.37
CA ALA A 19 -3.60 -11.20 5.40
C ALA A 19 -4.09 -12.10 4.25
N GLY A 20 -5.04 -13.01 4.53
CA GLY A 20 -5.53 -13.99 3.55
C GLY A 20 -6.34 -13.37 2.41
N SER A 21 -6.92 -12.20 2.62
CA SER A 21 -7.69 -11.47 1.59
C SER A 21 -6.83 -10.59 0.69
N TRP A 22 -5.52 -10.49 0.93
CA TRP A 22 -4.60 -9.75 0.07
C TRP A 22 -4.03 -10.66 -1.01
N GLN A 23 -4.23 -10.25 -2.26
CA GLN A 23 -3.54 -10.82 -3.40
C GLN A 23 -2.24 -10.07 -3.64
N SER A 24 -1.25 -10.74 -4.21
CA SER A 24 0.07 -10.17 -4.46
C SER A 24 0.43 -10.23 -5.94
N LEU A 25 1.19 -9.25 -6.40
CA LEU A 25 1.66 -9.20 -7.78
C LEU A 25 3.06 -8.60 -7.85
N ARG A 26 3.92 -9.23 -8.66
CA ARG A 26 5.17 -8.65 -9.15
C ARG A 26 4.93 -8.05 -10.52
N ILE A 27 5.18 -6.76 -10.66
CA ILE A 27 5.06 -6.05 -11.94
C ILE A 27 6.46 -5.70 -12.39
N ASP A 28 6.97 -6.44 -13.39
CA ASP A 28 8.34 -6.31 -13.89
C ASP A 28 8.46 -6.38 -15.41
N TYR A 29 7.35 -6.21 -16.14
CA TYR A 29 7.36 -6.18 -17.60
C TYR A 29 7.89 -4.84 -18.17
N HIS A 30 7.88 -3.78 -17.38
CA HIS A 30 8.43 -2.47 -17.72
C HIS A 30 8.83 -1.74 -16.43
N PRO A 31 9.94 -0.98 -16.41
CA PRO A 31 10.29 -0.17 -15.26
C PRO A 31 9.26 0.95 -14.96
N PRO A 32 9.14 1.35 -13.67
CA PRO A 32 9.79 0.77 -12.50
C PRO A 32 9.25 -0.61 -12.13
N LEU A 33 10.08 -1.43 -11.48
CA LEU A 33 9.58 -2.65 -10.82
C LEU A 33 8.64 -2.25 -9.69
N VAL A 34 7.49 -2.91 -9.62
CA VAL A 34 6.50 -2.68 -8.56
C VAL A 34 6.13 -3.99 -7.88
N ASN A 35 6.28 -4.02 -6.56
CA ASN A 35 5.66 -5.03 -5.72
C ASN A 35 4.33 -4.50 -5.23
N ARG A 36 3.26 -5.25 -5.44
CA ARG A 36 1.90 -4.81 -5.15
C ARG A 36 1.15 -5.83 -4.31
N LEU A 37 0.50 -5.37 -3.25
CA LEU A 37 -0.65 -6.06 -2.66
C LEU A 37 -1.94 -5.42 -3.14
N TRP A 38 -2.99 -6.20 -3.30
CA TRP A 38 -4.29 -5.66 -3.63
C TRP A 38 -5.43 -6.49 -3.07
N ARG A 39 -6.57 -5.83 -2.82
CA ARG A 39 -7.84 -6.46 -2.45
C ARG A 39 -9.01 -5.59 -2.90
N GLU A 40 -10.20 -6.17 -2.89
CA GLU A 40 -11.45 -5.43 -3.03
C GLU A 40 -11.83 -4.76 -1.70
N TRP A 41 -12.43 -3.58 -1.80
CA TRP A 41 -12.99 -2.82 -0.69
C TRP A 41 -14.21 -2.05 -1.18
N ARG A 42 -15.41 -2.50 -0.78
CA ARG A 42 -16.69 -2.02 -1.33
C ARG A 42 -16.68 -2.16 -2.87
N ASP A 43 -17.06 -1.12 -3.60
CA ASP A 43 -17.03 -1.06 -5.08
C ASP A 43 -15.66 -0.70 -5.67
N TYR A 44 -14.60 -0.66 -4.85
CA TYR A 44 -13.27 -0.19 -5.21
C TYR A 44 -12.21 -1.28 -5.06
N ARG A 45 -11.02 -1.01 -5.63
CA ARG A 45 -9.82 -1.79 -5.37
C ARG A 45 -8.81 -0.96 -4.60
N VAL A 46 -8.20 -1.59 -3.62
CA VAL A 46 -7.11 -1.03 -2.82
C VAL A 46 -5.82 -1.65 -3.28
N TYR A 47 -4.80 -0.82 -3.44
CA TYR A 47 -3.46 -1.25 -3.78
C TYR A 47 -2.45 -0.68 -2.78
N LEU A 48 -1.51 -1.53 -2.41
CA LEU A 48 -0.35 -1.18 -1.59
C LEU A 48 0.89 -1.43 -2.44
N HIS A 49 1.65 -0.38 -2.74
CA HIS A 49 2.79 -0.45 -3.64
C HIS A 49 4.11 -0.23 -2.92
N ILE A 50 5.13 -0.99 -3.30
CA ILE A 50 6.52 -0.58 -3.23
C ILE A 50 7.03 -0.47 -4.66
N ILE A 51 7.41 0.75 -5.05
CA ILE A 51 7.93 1.08 -6.36
C ILE A 51 9.44 1.22 -6.20
N TYR A 52 10.22 0.56 -7.07
CA TYR A 52 11.68 0.59 -7.02
C TYR A 52 12.26 1.62 -8.01
N PRO A 53 13.44 2.20 -7.71
CA PRO A 53 14.07 3.17 -8.60
C PRO A 53 14.33 2.62 -10.01
N CYS A 54 14.23 3.51 -11.00
CA CYS A 54 14.68 3.32 -12.38
C CYS A 54 15.12 4.67 -12.95
N SER A 55 15.74 4.68 -14.13
CA SER A 55 16.04 5.94 -14.83
C SER A 55 14.76 6.60 -15.32
N ARG A 56 14.83 7.89 -15.63
CA ARG A 56 13.65 8.64 -16.13
C ARG A 56 13.22 8.13 -17.50
N GLU A 57 14.20 7.79 -18.33
CA GLU A 57 14.04 7.35 -19.71
C GLU A 57 13.40 5.95 -19.78
N GLU A 58 13.53 5.15 -18.72
CA GLU A 58 12.95 3.82 -18.60
C GLU A 58 11.55 3.79 -17.96
N ALA A 59 11.15 4.84 -17.26
CA ALA A 59 9.89 4.84 -16.55
C ALA A 59 8.71 4.95 -17.54
N LEU A 60 7.64 4.18 -17.32
CA LEU A 60 6.51 4.12 -18.25
C LEU A 60 5.62 5.37 -18.15
N PHE A 61 5.54 6.17 -19.22
CA PHE A 61 4.55 7.24 -19.34
C PHE A 61 3.24 6.70 -19.90
N HIS A 62 2.19 6.66 -19.07
CA HIS A 62 0.94 5.97 -19.41
C HIS A 62 -0.30 6.62 -18.79
N PRO A 63 -1.50 6.40 -19.38
CA PRO A 63 -2.75 6.70 -18.72
C PRO A 63 -3.16 5.57 -17.75
N HIS A 64 -3.92 5.91 -16.72
CA HIS A 64 -4.51 4.90 -15.85
C HIS A 64 -5.77 4.28 -16.48
N PRO A 65 -5.96 2.94 -16.39
CA PRO A 65 -7.16 2.28 -16.88
C PRO A 65 -8.40 2.55 -16.02
N TRP A 66 -8.27 3.26 -14.91
CA TRP A 66 -9.31 3.53 -13.92
C TRP A 66 -9.12 4.91 -13.29
N PRO A 67 -10.19 5.55 -12.79
CA PRO A 67 -10.04 6.70 -11.90
C PRO A 67 -9.35 6.23 -10.62
N SER A 68 -8.43 7.03 -10.09
CA SER A 68 -7.67 6.65 -8.91
C SER A 68 -7.25 7.83 -8.04
N ALA A 69 -6.96 7.55 -6.76
CA ALA A 69 -6.30 8.46 -5.85
C ALA A 69 -5.17 7.73 -5.11
N MET A 70 -4.08 8.46 -4.85
CA MET A 70 -2.83 7.93 -4.33
C MET A 70 -2.32 8.79 -3.17
N GLU A 71 -1.68 8.14 -2.20
CA GLU A 71 -0.89 8.79 -1.15
C GLU A 71 0.48 8.12 -1.03
N ILE A 72 1.54 8.92 -0.97
CA ILE A 72 2.89 8.45 -0.68
C ILE A 72 3.04 8.29 0.83
N VAL A 73 3.28 7.07 1.29
CA VAL A 73 3.39 6.75 2.72
C VAL A 73 4.85 6.59 3.17
N SER A 74 5.78 6.56 2.23
CA SER A 74 7.21 6.58 2.50
C SER A 74 8.03 6.92 1.26
N GLY A 75 9.17 7.57 1.50
CA GLY A 75 10.08 7.97 0.44
C GLY A 75 9.46 9.09 -0.40
N LYS A 76 9.86 9.17 -1.66
CA LYS A 76 9.38 10.20 -2.59
C LYS A 76 9.60 9.74 -4.02
N TYR A 77 8.90 10.36 -4.97
CA TYR A 77 9.16 10.15 -6.38
C TYR A 77 9.00 11.42 -7.19
N GLU A 78 9.64 11.43 -8.34
CA GLU A 78 9.31 12.37 -9.40
C GLU A 78 8.10 11.83 -10.18
N MET A 79 7.14 12.71 -10.44
CA MET A 79 5.99 12.47 -11.28
C MET A 79 6.04 13.40 -12.49
N THR A 80 6.06 12.82 -13.69
CA THR A 80 5.83 13.55 -14.94
C THR A 80 4.35 13.46 -15.28
N VAL A 81 3.72 14.57 -15.66
CA VAL A 81 2.29 14.62 -16.03
C VAL A 81 2.10 15.18 -17.43
N GLY A 82 1.06 14.69 -18.11
CA GLY A 82 0.61 15.22 -19.39
C GLY A 82 -0.88 14.94 -19.62
N TYR A 83 -1.43 15.48 -20.70
CA TYR A 83 -2.83 15.34 -21.06
C TYR A 83 -2.97 14.97 -22.53
N GLY A 84 -3.68 13.88 -22.82
CA GLY A 84 -3.84 13.38 -24.19
C GLY A 84 -4.96 12.36 -24.33
N GLU A 85 -5.80 12.55 -25.34
CA GLU A 85 -6.94 11.67 -25.66
C GLU A 85 -6.52 10.43 -26.45
N GLU A 86 -5.42 10.56 -27.20
CA GLU A 86 -4.89 9.50 -28.06
C GLU A 86 -4.09 8.46 -27.26
N ASN A 87 -3.81 7.32 -27.89
CA ASN A 87 -2.97 6.25 -27.32
C ASN A 87 -1.47 6.52 -27.39
N ASN A 88 -1.07 7.65 -27.98
CA ASN A 88 0.32 8.09 -28.04
C ASN A 88 0.65 8.99 -26.83
N PRO A 89 1.89 8.93 -26.32
CA PRO A 89 2.32 9.81 -25.24
C PRO A 89 2.13 11.30 -25.61
N PRO A 90 1.43 12.10 -24.77
CA PRO A 90 1.26 13.53 -25.02
C PRO A 90 2.53 14.33 -24.66
N PRO A 91 2.58 15.63 -25.00
CA PRO A 91 3.60 16.52 -24.45
C PRO A 91 3.59 16.52 -22.92
N VAL A 92 4.79 16.62 -22.33
CA VAL A 92 4.94 16.79 -20.89
C VAL A 92 4.41 18.17 -20.49
N ALA A 93 3.45 18.19 -19.58
CA ALA A 93 2.88 19.41 -19.03
C ALA A 93 3.66 19.88 -17.80
N SER A 94 4.10 18.96 -16.94
CA SER A 94 4.85 19.28 -15.73
C SER A 94 5.67 18.10 -15.23
N ILE A 95 6.71 18.39 -14.46
CA ILE A 95 7.51 17.43 -13.70
C ILE A 95 7.52 17.92 -12.25
N ILE A 96 7.09 17.07 -11.32
CA ILE A 96 6.85 17.44 -9.92
C ILE A 96 7.51 16.39 -9.03
N GLU A 97 8.23 16.84 -8.00
CA GLU A 97 8.69 15.95 -6.92
C GLU A 97 7.60 15.84 -5.84
N LEU A 98 7.15 14.62 -5.56
CA LEU A 98 6.12 14.33 -4.56
C LEU A 98 6.77 13.65 -3.34
N PRO A 99 6.82 14.31 -2.17
CA PRO A 99 7.39 13.76 -0.94
C PRO A 99 6.42 12.82 -0.19
N GLU A 100 6.91 12.17 0.87
CA GLU A 100 6.08 11.46 1.85
C GLU A 100 4.94 12.36 2.35
N GLY A 101 3.73 11.81 2.41
CA GLY A 101 2.49 12.52 2.75
C GLY A 101 1.79 13.20 1.58
N ALA A 102 2.42 13.31 0.41
CA ALA A 102 1.78 13.88 -0.77
C ALA A 102 0.62 12.99 -1.24
N LYS A 103 -0.49 13.65 -1.62
CA LYS A 103 -1.68 13.01 -2.19
C LYS A 103 -2.04 13.64 -3.53
N TYR A 104 -2.57 12.83 -4.43
CA TYR A 104 -3.09 13.30 -5.72
C TYR A 104 -4.10 12.30 -6.27
N GLU A 105 -4.84 12.71 -7.30
CA GLU A 105 -5.79 11.86 -7.99
C GLU A 105 -5.68 11.98 -9.50
N MET A 106 -5.99 10.88 -10.18
CA MET A 106 -6.11 10.79 -11.63
C MET A 106 -7.53 10.33 -11.94
N THR A 107 -8.46 11.28 -12.04
CA THR A 107 -9.90 11.03 -12.24
C THR A 107 -10.35 11.26 -13.69
N ASN A 108 -9.48 11.82 -14.53
CA ASN A 108 -9.74 12.03 -15.95
C ASN A 108 -9.03 10.96 -16.80
N ILE A 109 -9.78 10.31 -17.69
CA ILE A 109 -9.33 9.25 -18.62
C ILE A 109 -8.18 9.66 -19.55
N ASN A 110 -7.97 10.96 -19.74
CA ASN A 110 -6.93 11.54 -20.60
C ASN A 110 -5.71 12.01 -19.80
N SER A 111 -5.66 11.73 -18.50
CA SER A 111 -4.50 12.04 -17.65
C SER A 111 -3.40 11.01 -17.88
N TRP A 112 -2.19 11.48 -18.17
CA TRP A 112 -1.00 10.66 -18.29
C TRP A 112 -0.05 10.94 -17.14
N HIS A 113 0.61 9.90 -16.65
CA HIS A 113 1.68 10.06 -15.69
C HIS A 113 2.81 9.05 -15.88
N LEU A 114 3.94 9.39 -15.30
CA LEU A 114 5.10 8.53 -15.12
C LEU A 114 5.60 8.80 -13.71
N VAL A 115 5.88 7.76 -12.96
CA VAL A 115 6.44 7.87 -11.61
C VAL A 115 7.76 7.14 -11.53
N ARG A 116 8.76 7.79 -10.92
CA ARG A 116 10.05 7.15 -10.60
C ARG A 116 10.49 7.51 -9.18
N PRO A 117 10.69 6.52 -8.29
CA PRO A 117 11.23 6.77 -6.96
C PRO A 117 12.57 7.50 -7.01
N LEU A 118 12.76 8.44 -6.07
CA LEU A 118 14.02 9.14 -5.86
C LEU A 118 14.64 8.64 -4.56
N ASP A 119 15.97 8.52 -4.54
CA ASP A 119 16.76 8.20 -3.34
C ASP A 119 16.49 6.81 -2.70
N GLY A 120 15.64 5.99 -3.32
CA GLY A 120 15.31 4.64 -2.86
C GLY A 120 13.89 4.23 -3.25
N PRO A 121 13.42 3.05 -2.82
CA PRO A 121 12.04 2.64 -3.04
C PRO A 121 11.03 3.59 -2.38
N SER A 122 9.90 3.80 -3.06
CA SER A 122 8.79 4.61 -2.54
C SER A 122 7.55 3.74 -2.30
N ALA A 123 6.87 3.99 -1.19
CA ALA A 123 5.66 3.27 -0.81
C ALA A 123 4.42 4.13 -1.01
N SER A 124 3.34 3.56 -1.53
CA SER A 124 2.07 4.27 -1.68
C SER A 124 0.85 3.41 -1.40
N ILE A 125 -0.23 4.06 -0.96
CA ILE A 125 -1.59 3.52 -1.01
C ILE A 125 -2.24 4.09 -2.26
N MET A 126 -3.03 3.27 -2.95
CA MET A 126 -3.88 3.70 -4.04
C MET A 126 -5.26 3.09 -3.88
N ILE A 127 -6.29 3.89 -4.15
CA ILE A 127 -7.66 3.42 -4.37
C ILE A 127 -8.01 3.62 -5.84
N ALA A 128 -8.63 2.61 -6.46
CA ALA A 128 -9.10 2.67 -7.84
C ALA A 128 -10.58 2.36 -7.95
N GLY A 129 -11.27 3.11 -8.81
CA GLY A 129 -12.65 2.85 -9.18
C GLY A 129 -12.79 1.84 -10.32
N LYS A 130 -13.95 1.90 -10.98
CA LYS A 130 -14.26 1.04 -12.13
C LYS A 130 -13.37 1.38 -13.33
N PRO A 131 -12.90 0.38 -14.09
CA PRO A 131 -12.13 0.64 -15.30
C PRO A 131 -12.89 1.52 -16.30
N TRP A 132 -12.15 2.36 -17.00
CA TRP A 132 -12.63 3.05 -18.19
C TRP A 132 -12.87 2.07 -19.33
N ASN A 133 -13.73 2.44 -20.27
CA ASN A 133 -13.86 1.74 -21.55
C ASN A 133 -12.78 2.22 -22.54
N ARG A 134 -11.50 2.10 -22.17
CA ARG A 134 -10.34 2.52 -22.97
C ARG A 134 -9.24 1.46 -22.93
N GLN A 135 -8.51 1.33 -24.04
CA GLN A 135 -7.31 0.51 -24.08
C GLN A 135 -6.21 1.17 -23.23
N ALA A 136 -5.70 0.42 -22.24
CA ALA A 136 -4.50 0.78 -21.50
C ALA A 136 -3.36 -0.16 -21.90
N PRO A 137 -2.09 0.27 -21.75
CA PRO A 137 -0.95 -0.61 -21.94
C PRO A 137 -1.14 -1.89 -21.12
N LYS A 138 -1.07 -3.03 -21.81
CA LYS A 138 -1.10 -4.36 -21.18
C LYS A 138 0.20 -5.05 -21.52
N SER A 139 0.74 -5.75 -20.52
CA SER A 139 1.82 -6.70 -20.74
C SER A 139 1.28 -7.93 -21.44
N ASP A 140 1.95 -8.36 -22.50
CA ASP A 140 1.71 -9.69 -23.11
C ASP A 140 2.21 -10.82 -22.21
N ARG A 141 3.12 -10.50 -21.27
CA ARG A 141 3.59 -11.44 -20.26
C ARG A 141 2.58 -11.55 -19.12
N ALA A 142 2.21 -12.77 -18.78
CA ALA A 142 1.41 -13.07 -17.59
C ALA A 142 2.15 -12.60 -16.32
N LEU A 143 1.44 -11.86 -15.46
CA LEU A 143 1.98 -11.37 -14.22
C LEU A 143 2.00 -12.49 -13.18
N GLU A 144 3.10 -12.60 -12.44
CA GLU A 144 3.31 -13.62 -11.42
C GLU A 144 2.99 -13.05 -10.02
N PRO A 145 2.47 -13.88 -9.10
CA PRO A 145 2.34 -13.49 -7.71
C PRO A 145 3.72 -13.22 -7.07
N LEU A 146 3.76 -12.42 -6.01
CA LEU A 146 4.98 -12.25 -5.24
C LEU A 146 5.34 -13.57 -4.54
N HIS A 147 6.64 -13.80 -4.34
CA HIS A 147 7.10 -14.85 -3.43
C HIS A 147 6.43 -14.64 -2.05
N PRO A 148 5.93 -15.69 -1.37
CA PRO A 148 5.14 -15.54 -0.14
C PRO A 148 5.82 -14.69 0.94
N GLN A 149 7.14 -14.84 1.10
CA GLN A 149 7.91 -14.03 2.03
C GLN A 149 7.91 -12.53 1.67
N ILE A 150 8.04 -12.18 0.38
CA ILE A 150 8.01 -10.78 -0.06
C ILE A 150 6.62 -10.18 0.16
N ALA A 151 5.55 -10.94 -0.11
CA ALA A 151 4.19 -10.50 0.17
C ALA A 151 3.96 -10.25 1.66
N LYS A 152 4.49 -11.14 2.52
CA LYS A 152 4.44 -10.99 3.97
C LYS A 152 5.21 -9.75 4.44
N ASP A 153 6.44 -9.57 3.97
CA ASP A 153 7.29 -8.42 4.34
C ASP A 153 6.65 -7.10 3.90
N LEU A 154 6.02 -7.09 2.72
CA LEU A 154 5.26 -5.95 2.22
C LEU A 154 4.05 -5.61 3.11
N LEU A 155 3.29 -6.63 3.52
CA LEU A 155 2.15 -6.42 4.42
C LEU A 155 2.58 -5.90 5.79
N ASP A 156 3.65 -6.48 6.36
CA ASP A 156 4.22 -6.07 7.65
C ASP A 156 4.78 -4.64 7.60
N TYR A 157 5.38 -4.25 6.48
CA TYR A 157 5.80 -2.88 6.23
C TYR A 157 4.64 -1.89 6.33
N PHE A 158 3.52 -2.16 5.65
CA PHE A 158 2.35 -1.26 5.67
C PHE A 158 1.66 -1.23 7.03
N ARG A 159 1.60 -2.36 7.74
CA ARG A 159 1.13 -2.41 9.14
C ARG A 159 1.94 -1.42 9.99
N LEU A 160 3.27 -1.56 9.98
CA LEU A 160 4.17 -0.70 10.75
C LEU A 160 4.02 0.79 10.38
N ARG A 161 3.99 1.10 9.08
CA ARG A 161 3.96 2.50 8.61
C ARG A 161 2.64 3.21 8.87
N LEU A 162 1.51 2.56 8.64
CA LEU A 162 0.20 3.20 8.70
C LEU A 162 -0.38 3.33 10.09
N GLY A 163 0.48 3.23 11.10
CA GLY A 163 0.02 3.40 12.45
C GLY A 163 -0.88 2.24 12.89
N TYR A 164 -0.50 1.00 12.56
CA TYR A 164 -0.30 0.07 13.69
C TYR A 164 0.85 0.61 14.58
N LYS A 165 0.71 1.84 15.06
CA LYS A 165 1.13 2.19 16.39
C LYS A 165 0.37 1.17 17.21
N TYR A 166 1.10 0.25 17.79
CA TYR A 166 0.97 -0.17 19.18
C TYR A 166 0.08 0.76 20.02
N ASN A 167 -1.20 0.92 19.72
CA ASN A 167 -2.18 1.75 20.42
C ASN A 167 -3.37 0.85 20.75
N ALA A 168 -3.77 -0.02 19.80
CA ALA A 168 -4.48 -1.24 20.14
C ALA A 168 -3.51 -2.28 20.74
N LEU A 169 -2.38 -2.53 20.07
CA LEU A 169 -1.33 -3.40 20.60
C LEU A 169 -0.59 -2.81 21.81
N SER A 170 -0.52 -1.49 22.10
CA SER A 170 0.09 -1.07 23.38
C SER A 170 -0.80 -1.38 24.55
N HIS A 171 -2.10 -1.13 24.47
CA HIS A 171 -3.01 -1.51 25.55
C HIS A 171 -3.00 -3.02 25.73
N ASP A 172 -3.09 -3.79 24.65
CA ASP A 172 -3.15 -5.24 24.75
C ASP A 172 -1.78 -5.87 25.09
N VAL A 173 -0.64 -5.35 24.60
CA VAL A 173 0.72 -5.78 25.00
C VAL A 173 1.02 -5.37 26.43
N ILE A 174 0.59 -4.19 26.88
CA ILE A 174 0.67 -3.79 28.31
C ILE A 174 -0.19 -4.74 29.15
N GLU A 175 -1.39 -5.10 28.70
CA GLU A 175 -2.31 -6.01 29.40
C GLU A 175 -1.74 -7.43 29.49
N VAL A 176 -1.15 -7.93 28.39
CA VAL A 176 -0.43 -9.22 28.36
C VAL A 176 0.84 -9.17 29.20
N ALA A 177 1.64 -8.11 29.15
CA ALA A 177 2.84 -7.94 29.98
C ALA A 177 2.49 -7.85 31.49
N ARG A 178 1.36 -7.24 31.83
CA ARG A 178 0.80 -7.25 33.20
C ARG A 178 0.41 -8.65 33.64
N HIS A 179 -0.17 -9.45 32.75
CA HIS A 179 -0.58 -10.84 33.06
C HIS A 179 0.59 -11.83 33.13
N THR A 180 1.71 -11.54 32.46
CA THR A 180 2.91 -12.42 32.46
C THR A 180 3.95 -12.01 33.50
N GLY A 181 3.75 -10.89 34.21
CA GLY A 181 4.60 -10.48 35.35
C GLY A 181 5.97 -9.89 34.97
N HIS A 182 6.22 -9.61 33.70
CA HIS A 182 7.51 -9.10 33.24
C HIS A 182 7.56 -7.57 33.29
N ILE A 183 8.01 -7.04 34.42
CA ILE A 183 8.34 -5.62 34.61
C ILE A 183 9.81 -5.42 34.24
N LEU A 184 10.11 -5.12 32.97
CA LEU A 184 11.28 -4.32 32.55
C LEU A 184 11.33 -4.18 31.02
N GLY A 185 11.05 -2.97 30.55
CA GLY A 185 11.31 -2.54 29.18
C GLY A 185 10.21 -2.90 28.19
N TYR A 186 9.49 -1.88 27.73
CA TYR A 186 8.50 -1.95 26.64
C TYR A 186 8.99 -2.79 25.45
N TYR A 187 10.29 -2.68 25.13
CA TYR A 187 10.95 -3.42 24.05
C TYR A 187 11.24 -4.90 24.36
N ALA A 188 11.49 -5.28 25.63
CA ALA A 188 11.74 -6.66 26.01
C ALA A 188 10.45 -7.49 26.08
N ALA A 189 9.36 -6.89 26.56
CA ALA A 189 8.02 -7.47 26.50
C ALA A 189 7.58 -7.66 25.04
N LEU A 190 7.84 -6.68 24.17
CA LEU A 190 7.60 -6.79 22.72
C LEU A 190 8.42 -7.91 22.06
N ALA A 191 9.72 -7.98 22.35
CA ALA A 191 10.57 -9.05 21.85
C ALA A 191 10.14 -10.43 22.37
N HIS A 192 9.61 -10.52 23.60
CA HIS A 192 9.09 -11.76 24.16
C HIS A 192 7.77 -12.18 23.52
N VAL A 193 6.82 -11.25 23.37
CA VAL A 193 5.52 -11.49 22.74
C VAL A 193 5.70 -11.97 21.30
N VAL A 194 6.54 -11.29 20.51
CA VAL A 194 6.81 -11.65 19.11
C VAL A 194 7.51 -13.01 18.99
N LYS A 195 8.32 -13.41 19.99
CA LYS A 195 8.99 -14.73 20.01
C LYS A 195 8.16 -15.84 20.65
N CYS A 196 7.14 -15.50 21.43
CA CYS A 196 6.30 -16.45 22.14
C CYS A 196 4.98 -16.65 21.38
N GLY A 197 4.88 -17.77 20.64
CA GLY A 197 3.68 -18.10 19.85
C GLY A 197 2.38 -18.11 20.65
N GLN A 198 2.44 -18.44 21.96
CA GLN A 198 1.27 -18.40 22.84
C GLN A 198 0.87 -16.96 23.22
N CYS A 199 1.82 -16.05 23.39
CA CYS A 199 1.54 -14.64 23.66
C CYS A 199 0.99 -13.93 22.43
N GLN A 200 1.53 -14.22 21.25
CA GLN A 200 1.00 -13.72 19.99
C GLN A 200 -0.45 -14.16 19.79
N LYS A 201 -0.73 -15.48 19.94
CA LYS A 201 -2.09 -16.01 19.83
C LYS A 201 -3.07 -15.32 20.79
N ARG A 202 -2.65 -15.06 22.03
CA ARG A 202 -3.48 -14.40 23.03
C ARG A 202 -3.78 -12.93 22.68
N LEU A 203 -2.82 -12.22 22.09
CA LEU A 203 -3.07 -10.86 21.58
C LEU A 203 -4.04 -10.87 20.40
N ASP A 204 -3.87 -11.82 19.49
CA ASP A 204 -4.77 -11.98 18.35
C ASP A 204 -6.21 -12.28 18.83
N ASP A 205 -6.37 -13.10 19.87
CA ASP A 205 -7.66 -13.43 20.48
C ASP A 205 -8.31 -12.21 21.18
N ILE A 206 -7.54 -11.44 21.97
CA ILE A 206 -8.03 -10.20 22.62
C ILE A 206 -8.48 -9.19 21.57
N TYR A 207 -7.67 -9.00 20.53
CA TYR A 207 -7.95 -8.07 19.46
C TYR A 207 -9.20 -8.47 18.68
N ARG A 208 -9.33 -9.77 18.31
CA ARG A 208 -10.54 -10.30 17.67
C ARG A 208 -11.78 -10.09 18.52
N GLY A 209 -11.70 -10.37 19.82
CA GLY A 209 -12.83 -10.25 20.73
C GLY A 209 -13.28 -8.82 21.02
N ARG A 210 -12.37 -7.83 20.95
CA ARG A 210 -12.69 -6.41 21.23
C ARG A 210 -13.05 -5.60 20.00
N TYR A 211 -12.48 -5.92 18.85
CA TYR A 211 -12.54 -5.04 17.66
C TYR A 211 -13.10 -5.71 16.41
N LEU A 212 -13.21 -7.05 16.39
CA LEU A 212 -13.73 -7.80 15.25
C LEU A 212 -15.02 -8.58 15.60
N SER A 213 -15.50 -8.49 16.83
CA SER A 213 -16.87 -8.84 17.22
C SER A 213 -17.81 -7.73 16.73
N LEU A 214 -18.13 -7.78 15.43
CA LEU A 214 -19.30 -7.08 14.90
C LEU A 214 -20.52 -7.94 15.24
N ASP A 215 -21.44 -7.37 16.02
CA ASP A 215 -22.85 -7.76 15.96
C ASP A 215 -23.40 -7.50 14.54
#